data_AF-A0A381NMT4-F1
#
_entry.id   AF-A0A381NMT4-F1
#
_cell.length_a   1.000
_cell.length_b   1.000
_cell.length_c   1.000
_cell.angle_alpha   90.00
_cell.angle_beta   90.00
_cell.angle_gamma   90.00
#
_symmetry.space_group_name_H-M   'P 1'
#
loop_
_entity.id
_entity.type
_entity.pdbx_description
1 polymer ?
#
loop_
_entity_poly.entity_id
_entity_poly.type
_entity_poly.pdbx_seq_one_letter_code
_entity_poly.pdbx_strand_id
1 'polypeptide(L)' 'MSIKEKLIPPFLKSYIIFYKENGFKKTVKKHGWKLFIIIFMYYLIRDSILYIIIPYFALKGIFNF' A
#
# COMPACT_ATOMS: atom_id res chain seq x y z
N MET A 1 -9.47 -14.88 14.41
CA MET A 1 -8.64 -13.88 13.69
C MET A 1 -8.96 -14.02 12.21
N SER A 2 -9.45 -12.97 11.57
CA SER A 2 -9.83 -13.03 10.15
C SER A 2 -8.57 -13.07 9.29
N ILE A 3 -8.57 -13.76 8.14
CA ILE A 3 -7.42 -13.87 7.21
C ILE A 3 -6.86 -12.47 6.86
N LYS A 4 -7.73 -11.46 6.83
CA LYS A 4 -7.39 -10.05 6.64
C LYS A 4 -6.41 -9.50 7.68
N GLU A 5 -6.46 -9.99 8.92
CA GLU A 5 -5.56 -9.55 10.01
C GLU A 5 -4.16 -10.15 9.89
N LYS A 6 -4.01 -11.28 9.18
CA LYS A 6 -2.73 -11.97 8.99
C LYS A 6 -1.89 -11.36 7.86
N LEU A 7 -2.54 -10.69 6.91
CA LEU A 7 -1.88 -10.01 5.79
C LEU A 7 -1.36 -8.61 6.14
N ILE A 8 -1.74 -8.08 7.30
CA ILE A 8 -1.33 -6.75 7.74
C ILE A 8 0.06 -6.84 8.40
N PRO A 9 1.06 -6.09 7.93
CA PRO A 9 2.36 -6.06 8.59
C PRO A 9 2.26 -5.47 10.00
N PRO A 10 3.08 -5.94 10.95
CA PRO A 10 2.99 -5.54 12.37
C PRO A 10 3.16 -4.03 12.56
N PHE A 11 3.99 -3.38 11.74
CA PHE A 11 4.19 -1.93 11.81
C PHE A 11 2.95 -1.12 11.36
N LEU A 12 2.09 -1.69 10.51
CA LEU A 12 0.91 -1.03 9.96
C LEU A 12 -0.35 -1.29 10.80
N LYS A 13 -0.32 -2.33 11.62
CA LYS A 13 -1.44 -2.74 12.48
C LYS A 13 -1.90 -1.62 13.41
N SER A 14 -0.97 -0.88 14.02
CA SER A 14 -1.27 0.26 14.90
C SER A 14 -1.98 1.41 14.16
N TYR A 15 -1.57 1.70 12.92
CA TYR A 15 -2.19 2.71 12.07
C TYR A 15 -3.61 2.33 11.67
N ILE A 16 -3.82 1.06 11.31
CA ILE A 16 -5.13 0.54 10.87
C ILE A 16 -6.13 0.49 12.03
N ILE A 17 -5.71 0.02 13.21
CA ILE A 17 -6.54 0.02 14.43
C ILE A 17 -6.94 1.45 14.77
N PHE A 18 -5.96 2.36 14.83
CA PHE A 18 -6.23 3.76 15.13
C PHE A 18 -7.17 4.41 14.10
N TYR A 19 -6.99 4.11 12.81
CA TYR A 19 -7.87 4.56 11.74
C TYR A 19 -9.30 4.05 11.89
N LYS A 20 -9.50 2.78 12.24
CA LYS A 20 -10.82 2.20 12.48
C LYS A 20 -11.54 2.87 13.66
N GLU A 21 -10.81 3.19 14.73
CA GLU A 21 -11.39 3.76 15.95
C GLU A 21 -11.62 5.29 15.86
N ASN A 22 -10.72 6.01 15.19
CA ASN A 22 -10.66 7.48 15.26
C ASN A 22 -10.97 8.17 13.92
N GLY A 23 -11.03 7.41 12.83
CA GLY A 23 -11.26 7.91 11.47
C GLY A 23 -10.05 8.63 10.86
N PHE A 24 -10.15 8.91 9.56
CA PHE A 24 -9.05 9.44 8.75
C PHE A 24 -8.45 10.74 9.31
N LYS A 25 -9.30 11.72 9.65
CA LYS A 25 -8.88 13.05 10.10
C LYS A 25 -8.00 13.00 11.35
N LYS A 26 -8.38 12.17 12.34
CA LYS A 26 -7.58 11.99 13.56
C LYS A 26 -6.30 11.19 13.28
N THR A 27 -6.34 10.21 12.38
CA THR A 27 -5.14 9.43 11.98
C THR A 27 -4.09 10.29 11.33
N VAL A 28 -4.49 11.17 10.41
CA VAL A 28 -3.60 12.17 9.79
C VAL A 28 -3.05 13.11 10.86
N LYS A 29 -3.86 13.56 11.82
CA LYS A 29 -3.38 14.43 12.91
C LYS A 29 -2.38 13.74 13.84
N LYS A 30 -2.56 12.44 14.12
CA LYS A 30 -1.69 11.67 15.02
C LYS A 30 -0.40 11.20 14.35
N HIS A 31 -0.48 10.68 13.13
CA HIS A 31 0.66 10.09 12.42
C HIS A 31 1.33 11.07 11.44
N GLY A 32 0.62 12.14 11.07
CA GLY A 32 1.16 13.26 10.30
C GLY A 32 1.82 12.84 8.99
N TRP A 33 2.97 13.42 8.74
CA TRP A 33 3.79 13.20 7.54
C TRP A 33 4.20 11.74 7.33
N LYS A 34 4.31 10.93 8.40
CA LYS A 34 4.66 9.50 8.27
C LYS A 34 3.58 8.72 7.50
N LEU A 35 2.30 9.05 7.70
CA LEU A 35 1.21 8.43 6.94
C LEU A 35 1.31 8.77 5.45
N PHE A 36 1.67 10.02 5.14
CA PHE A 36 1.89 10.46 3.77
C PHE A 36 3.03 9.69 3.12
N ILE A 37 4.17 9.52 3.80
CA ILE A 37 5.30 8.70 3.30
C ILE A 37 4.85 7.27 3.03
N ILE A 38 4.09 6.64 3.93
CA ILE A 38 3.62 5.26 3.74
C ILE A 38 2.74 5.14 2.49
N ILE A 39 1.79 6.07 2.31
CA ILE A 39 0.92 6.10 1.12
C ILE A 39 1.75 6.37 -0.12
N PHE A 40 2.64 7.36 -0.08
CA PHE A 40 3.51 7.72 -1.19
C PHE A 40 4.40 6.55 -1.62
N MET A 41 5.03 5.85 -0.66
CA MET A 41 5.88 4.69 -0.94
C MET A 41 5.07 3.53 -1.54
N TYR A 42 3.85 3.30 -1.06
CA TYR A 42 2.94 2.30 -1.62
C TYR A 42 2.62 2.60 -3.09
N TYR A 43 2.27 3.86 -3.41
CA TYR A 43 2.01 4.29 -4.78
C TYR A 43 3.28 4.19 -5.65
N LEU A 44 4.44 4.62 -5.13
CA LEU A 44 5.71 4.57 -5.86
C LEU A 44 6.11 3.14 -6.23
N ILE A 45 6.00 2.20 -5.28
CA ILE A 45 6.30 0.79 -5.53
C ILE A 45 5.30 0.21 -6.53
N ARG A 46 4.01 0.46 -6.35
CA ARG A 46 2.96 -0.05 -7.25
C ARG A 46 3.16 0.44 -8.68
N ASP A 47 3.32 1.75 -8.87
CA ASP A 47 3.53 2.35 -10.19
C ASP A 47 4.83 1.83 -10.80
N SER A 48 5.95 1.82 -10.06
CA SER A 48 7.22 1.28 -10.57
C SER A 48 7.10 -0.18 -10.99
N ILE A 49 6.47 -1.02 -10.16
CA ILE A 49 6.23 -2.43 -10.49
C ILE A 49 5.36 -2.56 -11.75
N LEU A 50 4.29 -1.78 -11.88
CA LEU A 50 3.42 -1.80 -13.05
C LEU A 50 4.20 -1.48 -14.33
N TYR A 51 5.01 -0.42 -14.30
CA TYR A 51 5.83 0.00 -15.44
C TYR A 51 7.02 -0.91 -15.71
N ILE A 52 7.41 -1.78 -14.79
CA ILE A 52 8.44 -2.81 -15.03
C ILE A 52 7.79 -4.09 -15.57
N ILE A 53 6.69 -4.52 -14.95
CA ILE A 53 6.01 -5.78 -15.26
C ILE A 53 5.37 -5.72 -16.65
N ILE A 54 4.68 -4.62 -17.00
CA ILE A 54 3.99 -4.52 -18.29
C ILE A 54 4.98 -4.65 -19.46
N PRO A 55 6.08 -3.87 -19.54
CA PRO A 55 7.06 -4.01 -20.62
C PRO A 55 7.78 -5.35 -20.59
N TYR A 56 8.10 -5.88 -19.41
CA TYR A 56 8.73 -7.19 -19.29
C TYR A 56 7.85 -8.30 -19.92
N PHE A 57 6.55 -8.30 -19.62
CA PHE A 57 5.62 -9.26 -20.21
C PHE A 57 5.35 -9.01 -21.70
N ALA A 58 5.36 -7.76 -22.14
CA ALA A 58 5.28 -7.41 -23.57
C ALA A 58 6.49 -7.95 -24.35
N LEU A 59 7.73 -7.74 -23.85
CA LEU A 59 8.95 -8.27 -24.47
C LEU A 59 8.99 -9.80 -24.49
N LYS A 60 8.39 -10.45 -23.49
CA LYS A 60 8.31 -11.91 -23.40
C LYS A 60 7.23 -12.52 -24.30
N GLY A 61 6.47 -11.70 -25.03
CA GLY A 61 5.43 -12.16 -25.96
C GLY A 61 4.20 -12.76 -25.27
N ILE A 62 3.99 -12.48 -23.98
CA ILE A 62 2.79 -12.97 -23.26
C ILE A 62 1.54 -12.25 -23.76
N PHE A 63 1.66 -10.98 -24.11
CA PHE A 63 0.63 -10.22 -24.81
C PHE A 63 0.81 -10.39 -26.32
N ASN A 64 0.55 -11.60 -26.83
CA ASN A 64 0.46 -11.82 -28.27
C ASN A 64 -0.89 -11.24 -28.73
N PHE A 65 -0.89 -9.99 -29.19
CA PHE A 65 -2.00 -9.36 -29.92
C PHE A 65 -1.84 -9.61 -31.41
#